data_AF-A0A3D3JLF5-F1
#
_entry.id   AF-A0A3D3JLF5-F1
#
_cell.length_a   1.000
_cell.length_b   1.000
_cell.length_c   1.000
_cell.angle_alpha   90.00
_cell.angle_beta   90.00
_cell.angle_gamma   90.00
#
_symmetry.space_group_name_H-M   'P 1'
#
loop_
_entity.id
_entity.type
_entity.pdbx_description
1 polymer ?
#
loop_
_entity_poly.entity_id
_entity_poly.type
_entity_poly.pdbx_seq_one_letter_code
_entity_poly.pdbx_strand_id
1 'polypeptide(L)'
;MRWESLTMPDFARAVIDCDGVGIIPIGVLEPHSTHMPLGTDMFESHWVACKAAEREPALVFPQYCWGINHEAMHLPGSLVIKADEATGAMMREFQGAALRPVNPWVQD
;
A
#
# COMPACT_ATOMS: atom_id res chain seq x y z
N MET A 1 10.97 -3.51 0.83
CA MET A 1 11.52 -2.14 0.75
C MET A 1 10.38 -1.14 0.84
N ARG A 2 10.25 -0.37 1.94
CA ARG A 2 9.07 0.50 2.19
C ARG A 2 9.14 1.77 1.36
N TRP A 3 8.20 1.97 0.45
CA TRP A 3 8.19 3.09 -0.50
C TRP A 3 8.24 4.44 0.22
N GLU A 4 7.38 4.65 1.21
CA GLU A 4 7.22 5.91 1.94
C GLU A 4 8.46 6.35 2.71
N SER A 5 9.45 5.46 2.87
CA SER A 5 10.72 5.74 3.54
C SER A 5 11.86 6.05 2.57
N LEU A 6 11.63 5.99 1.26
CA LEU A 6 12.66 6.23 0.24
C LEU A 6 12.67 7.70 -0.19
N THR A 7 13.87 8.22 -0.45
CA THR A 7 14.02 9.46 -1.21
C THR A 7 13.75 9.19 -2.70
N MET A 8 13.58 10.24 -3.51
CA MET A 8 13.34 10.07 -4.95
C MET A 8 14.46 9.26 -5.65
N PRO A 9 15.77 9.52 -5.42
CA PRO A 9 16.82 8.70 -6.00
C PRO A 9 16.81 7.24 -5.51
N ASP A 10 16.57 7.03 -4.21
CA ASP A 10 16.50 5.67 -3.64
C ASP A 10 15.32 4.89 -4.23
N PHE A 11 14.20 5.56 -4.47
CA PHE A 11 13.04 4.98 -5.13
C PHE A 11 13.36 4.55 -6.58
N ALA A 12 14.06 5.38 -7.35
CA ALA A 12 14.46 5.00 -8.71
C ALA A 12 15.36 3.76 -8.71
N ARG A 13 16.29 3.66 -7.75
CA ARG A 13 17.14 2.47 -7.56
C ARG A 13 16.32 1.24 -7.16
N ALA A 14 15.42 1.42 -6.19
CA ALA A 14 14.52 0.39 -5.68
C ALA A 14 13.71 -0.32 -6.76
N VAL A 15 13.17 0.45 -7.71
CA VAL A 15 12.37 -0.09 -8.82
C VAL A 15 13.20 -1.06 -9.67
N ILE A 16 14.48 -0.76 -9.90
CA ILE A 16 15.40 -1.63 -10.64
C ILE A 16 15.72 -2.88 -9.81
N ASP A 17 16.09 -2.70 -8.54
CA ASP A 17 16.47 -3.79 -7.65
C ASP A 17 15.31 -4.78 -7.40
N CYS A 18 14.07 -4.31 -7.47
CA CYS A 18 12.87 -5.12 -7.33
C CYS A 18 12.32 -5.65 -8.67
N ASP A 19 13.00 -5.43 -9.80
CA ASP A 19 12.51 -5.78 -11.15
C ASP A 19 11.07 -5.27 -11.42
N GLY A 20 10.75 -4.08 -10.92
CA GLY A 20 9.41 -3.50 -10.99
C GLY A 20 8.35 -4.21 -10.16
N VAL A 21 8.68 -5.20 -9.34
CA VAL A 21 7.72 -5.90 -8.47
C VAL A 21 7.32 -5.02 -7.29
N GLY A 22 6.02 -4.81 -7.14
CA GLY A 22 5.42 -4.07 -6.02
C GLY A 22 4.38 -4.90 -5.26
N ILE A 23 4.27 -4.67 -3.96
CA ILE A 23 3.26 -5.24 -3.08
C ILE A 23 2.40 -4.10 -2.54
N ILE A 24 1.09 -4.22 -2.70
CA ILE A 24 0.10 -3.28 -2.17
C ILE A 24 -0.59 -3.94 -0.98
N PRO A 25 -0.28 -3.52 0.25
CA PRO A 25 -0.96 -4.03 1.42
C PRO A 25 -2.33 -3.37 1.54
N ILE A 26 -3.38 -4.15 1.29
CA ILE A 26 -4.77 -3.70 1.43
C ILE A 26 -5.33 -4.22 2.76
N GLY A 27 -5.88 -3.30 3.55
CA GLY A 27 -6.68 -3.57 4.74
C GLY A 27 -7.84 -2.57 4.82
N VAL A 28 -8.45 -2.47 6.00
CA VAL A 28 -9.48 -1.47 6.30
C VAL A 28 -9.25 -0.87 7.69
N LEU A 29 -9.75 0.34 7.92
CA LEU A 29 -9.88 0.89 9.26
C LEU A 29 -11.30 0.55 9.76
N GLU A 30 -11.38 -0.39 10.70
CA GLU A 30 -12.66 -0.94 11.15
C GLU A 30 -12.65 -1.37 12.62
N PRO A 31 -13.82 -1.54 13.25
CA PRO A 31 -13.90 -1.93 14.65
C PRO A 31 -13.73 -3.43 14.82
N HIS A 32 -12.78 -3.81 15.67
CA HIS A 32 -12.54 -5.20 16.07
C HIS A 32 -13.00 -5.45 17.51
N SER A 33 -14.25 -5.10 17.80
CA SER A 33 -14.84 -5.13 19.16
C SER A 33 -14.05 -4.26 20.15
N THR A 34 -14.13 -4.52 21.46
CA THR A 34 -13.56 -3.67 22.52
C THR A 34 -12.10 -3.94 22.84
N HIS A 35 -11.45 -4.90 22.18
CA HIS A 35 -10.16 -5.45 22.60
C HIS A 35 -9.04 -5.31 21.56
N MET A 36 -9.38 -5.04 20.29
CA MET A 36 -8.39 -4.85 19.23
C MET A 36 -8.45 -3.42 18.67
N PRO A 37 -7.31 -2.84 18.24
CA PRO A 37 -7.27 -1.52 17.60
C PRO A 37 -8.00 -1.50 16.26
N LEU A 38 -8.48 -0.32 15.87
CA LEU A 38 -9.21 -0.14 14.61
C LEU A 38 -8.40 -0.45 13.34
N GLY A 39 -7.07 -0.30 13.45
CA GLY A 39 -6.14 -0.45 12.31
C GLY A 39 -5.57 -1.85 12.15
N THR A 40 -6.13 -2.87 12.84
CA THR A 40 -5.55 -4.22 12.88
C THR A 40 -5.24 -4.75 11.48
N ASP A 41 -6.20 -4.67 10.56
CA ASP A 41 -6.04 -5.16 9.18
C ASP A 41 -4.94 -4.41 8.41
N MET A 42 -4.83 -3.09 8.61
CA MET A 42 -3.80 -2.27 7.98
C MET A 42 -2.41 -2.59 8.52
N PHE A 43 -2.31 -2.82 9.83
CA PHE A 43 -1.06 -3.15 10.49
C PHE A 43 -0.56 -4.51 10.03
N GLU A 44 -1.43 -5.53 10.08
CA GLU A 44 -1.09 -6.90 9.69
C GLU A 44 -0.73 -7.00 8.20
N SER A 45 -1.56 -6.47 7.31
CA SER A 45 -1.32 -6.54 5.86
C SER A 45 0.03 -5.93 5.46
N HIS A 46 0.35 -4.75 5.98
CA HIS A 46 1.61 -4.09 5.69
C HIS A 46 2.80 -4.71 6.40
N TRP A 47 2.63 -5.21 7.64
CA TRP A 47 3.68 -5.95 8.33
C TRP A 47 4.06 -7.20 7.55
N VAL A 48 3.07 -7.98 7.09
CA VAL A 48 3.30 -9.17 6.25
C VAL A 48 3.96 -8.79 4.93
N ALA A 49 3.50 -7.73 4.25
CA ALA A 49 4.12 -7.25 3.02
C ALA A 49 5.59 -6.85 3.23
N CYS A 50 5.89 -6.13 4.30
CA CYS A 50 7.27 -5.78 4.67
C CYS A 50 8.11 -7.04 4.93
N LYS A 51 7.57 -8.02 5.65
CA LYS A 51 8.27 -9.29 5.94
C LYS A 51 8.49 -10.15 4.70
N ALA A 52 7.58 -10.13 3.74
CA ALA A 52 7.79 -10.76 2.44
C ALA A 52 8.92 -10.05 1.69
N ALA A 53 8.95 -8.72 1.71
CA ALA A 53 9.98 -7.92 1.05
C ALA A 53 11.37 -7.95 1.72
N GLU A 54 11.48 -8.53 2.92
CA GLU A 54 12.76 -8.89 3.55
C GLU A 54 13.33 -10.21 2.97
N ARG A 55 12.49 -11.04 2.34
CA ARG A 55 12.87 -12.36 1.80
C ARG A 55 13.06 -12.32 0.28
N GLU A 56 12.17 -11.63 -0.41
CA GLU A 56 12.20 -11.47 -1.87
C GLU A 56 12.11 -9.98 -2.24
N PRO A 57 12.94 -9.46 -3.17
CA PRO A 57 12.92 -8.06 -3.55
C PRO A 57 11.54 -7.60 -4.03
N ALA A 58 10.92 -6.68 -3.28
CA ALA A 58 9.69 -6.02 -3.67
C ALA A 58 9.56 -4.63 -3.01
N LEU A 59 9.01 -3.69 -3.78
CA LEU A 59 8.58 -2.38 -3.29
C LEU A 59 7.25 -2.51 -2.57
N VAL A 60 7.22 -2.20 -1.27
CA VAL A 60 6.00 -2.21 -0.47
C VAL A 60 5.40 -0.82 -0.51
N PHE A 61 4.17 -0.71 -1.03
CA PHE A 61 3.42 0.53 -1.05
C PHE A 61 3.07 0.98 0.38
N PRO A 62 2.79 2.28 0.59
CA PRO A 62 2.36 2.78 1.89
C PRO A 62 1.10 2.06 2.39
N GLN A 63 0.88 2.09 3.71
CA GLN A 63 -0.37 1.61 4.31
C GLN A 63 -1.57 2.41 3.82
N TYR A 64 -2.58 1.72 3.32
CA TYR A 64 -3.87 2.30 2.96
C TYR A 64 -4.84 2.22 4.14
N CYS A 65 -5.40 3.36 4.55
CA CYS A 65 -6.40 3.41 5.62
C CYS A 65 -7.84 3.26 5.15
N TRP A 66 -8.04 3.15 3.84
CA TRP A 66 -9.34 3.02 3.22
C TRP A 66 -9.50 1.70 2.51
N GLY A 67 -10.69 1.13 2.60
CA GLY A 67 -11.09 -0.04 1.85
C GLY A 67 -12.60 -0.22 1.87
N ILE A 68 -13.04 -1.43 1.56
CA ILE A 68 -14.45 -1.77 1.44
C ILE A 68 -14.87 -2.57 2.67
N ASN A 69 -15.53 -1.93 3.62
CA ASN A 69 -16.05 -2.53 4.86
C ASN A 69 -17.45 -1.97 5.20
N HIS A 70 -18.38 -2.08 4.24
CA HIS A 70 -19.74 -1.56 4.37
C HIS A 70 -20.47 -2.06 5.62
N GLU A 71 -20.17 -3.27 6.07
CA GLU A 71 -20.80 -3.89 7.23
C GLU A 71 -20.51 -3.12 8.53
N ALA A 72 -19.32 -2.51 8.64
CA ALA A 72 -18.89 -1.77 9.82
C ALA A 72 -19.25 -0.28 9.78
N MET A 73 -19.87 0.23 8.72
CA MET A 73 -20.18 1.67 8.56
C MET A 73 -21.02 2.27 9.70
N HIS A 74 -21.85 1.45 10.33
CA HIS A 74 -22.73 1.88 11.41
C HIS A 74 -22.02 1.97 12.78
N LEU A 75 -20.74 1.58 12.84
CA LEU A 75 -19.94 1.54 14.05
C LEU A 75 -18.92 2.71 14.07
N PRO A 76 -18.67 3.32 15.25
CA PRO A 76 -17.70 4.40 15.36
C PRO A 76 -16.27 3.97 15.02
N GLY A 77 -15.55 4.80 14.25
CA GLY A 77 -14.15 4.59 13.91
C GLY A 77 -13.90 3.92 12.55
N SER A 78 -14.94 3.43 11.88
CA SER A 78 -14.83 2.87 10.54
C SER A 78 -14.57 3.94 9.47
N LEU A 79 -13.59 3.73 8.60
CA LEU A 79 -13.39 4.52 7.39
C LEU A 79 -13.71 3.66 6.16
N VAL A 80 -14.77 4.02 5.44
CA VAL A 80 -15.32 3.18 4.37
C VAL A 80 -15.37 3.95 3.05
N ILE A 81 -14.82 3.36 2.00
CA ILE A 81 -14.96 3.85 0.62
C ILE A 81 -15.96 2.96 -0.13
N LYS A 82 -16.73 3.57 -1.05
CA LYS A 82 -17.64 2.80 -1.92
C LYS A 82 -16.84 1.89 -2.85
N ALA A 83 -17.34 0.68 -3.09
CA ALA A 83 -16.64 -0.32 -3.90
C ALA A 83 -16.16 0.20 -5.27
N ASP A 84 -17.00 0.95 -5.99
CA ASP A 84 -16.65 1.51 -7.31
C ASP A 84 -15.54 2.57 -7.22
N GLU A 85 -15.53 3.36 -6.15
CA GLU A 85 -14.51 4.38 -5.91
C GLU A 85 -13.17 3.75 -5.52
N ALA A 86 -13.18 2.70 -4.68
CA ALA A 86 -11.99 1.97 -4.26
C ALA A 86 -11.29 1.30 -5.45
N THR A 87 -12.06 0.64 -6.31
CA THR A 87 -11.53 -0.01 -7.52
C THR A 87 -10.91 1.02 -8.47
N GLY A 88 -11.60 2.14 -8.69
CA GLY A 88 -11.10 3.22 -9.54
C GLY A 88 -9.86 3.91 -8.97
N ALA A 89 -9.78 4.09 -7.65
CA ALA A 89 -8.61 4.67 -6.99
C ALA A 89 -7.38 3.78 -7.15
N MET A 90 -7.51 2.47 -6.85
CA MET A 90 -6.42 1.51 -7.06
C MET A 90 -5.93 1.55 -8.51
N MET A 91 -6.82 1.43 -9.49
CA MET A 91 -6.45 1.41 -10.91
C MET A 91 -5.71 2.68 -11.36
N ARG A 92 -6.08 3.86 -10.84
CA ARG A 92 -5.40 5.13 -11.16
C ARG A 92 -4.03 5.24 -10.49
N GLU A 93 -3.90 4.76 -9.25
CA GLU A 93 -2.61 4.76 -8.56
C GLU A 93 -1.57 3.93 -9.30
N PHE A 94 -1.93 2.75 -9.84
CA PHE A 94 -1.01 1.96 -10.67
C PHE A 94 -0.56 2.67 -11.94
N GLN A 95 -1.41 3.51 -12.54
CA GLN A 95 -1.06 4.27 -13.74
C GLN A 95 -0.14 5.47 -13.41
N GLY A 96 -0.29 6.06 -12.22
CA GLY A 96 0.49 7.23 -11.77
C GLY A 96 1.80 6.88 -11.06
N ALA A 97 1.82 5.77 -10.30
CA ALA A 97 2.97 5.29 -9.53
C ALA A 97 4.14 4.82 -10.42
N ALA A 98 3.93 4.76 -11.75
CA ALA A 98 4.96 4.65 -12.76
C ALA A 98 6.17 3.80 -12.32
N LEU A 99 5.94 2.50 -12.22
CA LEU A 99 6.97 1.47 -12.46
C LEU A 99 7.46 1.52 -13.92
N ARG A 100 7.48 2.72 -14.52
CA ARG A 100 8.00 2.94 -15.86
C ARG A 100 9.51 2.75 -15.77
N PRO A 101 10.14 2.09 -16.76
CA PRO A 101 11.58 2.00 -16.81
C PRO A 101 12.16 3.40 -16.67
N VAL A 102 13.04 3.57 -15.67
CA VAL A 102 13.73 4.81 -15.38
C VAL A 102 14.35 5.31 -16.68
N ASN A 103 14.08 6.57 -17.04
CA ASN A 103 14.68 7.16 -18.23
C ASN A 103 16.22 7.06 -18.07
N PRO A 104 16.96 6.38 -18.97
CA PRO A 104 18.40 6.18 -18.83
C PRO A 104 19.20 7.49 -18.82
N TRP A 105 18.57 8.61 -19.18
CA TRP A 105 19.15 9.95 -19.19
C TRP A 105 18.96 10.73 -17.86
N VAL A 106 18.28 10.15 -16.87
CA VAL A 106 18.27 10.70 -15.50
C VAL A 106 19.45 10.09 -14.77
N GLN A 107 20.60 10.75 -14.88
CA GLN A 107 21.78 10.50 -14.04
C GLN A 107 22.05 11.78 -13.25
N ASP A 108 22.09 11.64 -11.93
CA ASP A 108 22.58 12.54 -10.87
C ASP A 108 22.27 14.06 -10.97
#